data_AF-A0A087TH80-F1
#
_entry.id   AF-A0A087TH80-F1
#
_cell.length_a   1.000
_cell.length_b   1.000
_cell.length_c   1.000
_cell.angle_alpha   90.00
_cell.angle_beta   90.00
_cell.angle_gamma   90.00
#
_symmetry.space_group_name_H-M   'P 1'
#
loop_
_entity.id
_entity.type
_entity.pdbx_description
1 polymer ?
#
loop_
_entity_poly.entity_id
_entity_poly.type
_entity_poly.pdbx_seq_one_letter_code
_entity_poly.pdbx_strand_id
1 'polypeptide(L)'
;DLPSESLNIHDKKEKLDENVRTTLCGEKIRSELKKYFNKNFKTIEKAFNAFDCEETGYLSTTELKKTLDSFCFPLSESQFHEVIKGIPVINNKIFYEDFINLYKKRPSE
;
A
#
# COMPACT_ATOMS: atom_id res chain seq x y z
N ASP A 1 17.17 10.84 56.65
CA ASP A 1 16.75 9.49 56.27
C ASP A 1 15.81 9.51 55.08
N LEU A 2 16.18 8.77 54.02
CA LEU A 2 15.20 8.18 53.09
C LEU A 2 14.58 6.95 53.76
N PRO A 3 13.34 6.61 53.42
CA PRO A 3 13.12 5.47 52.51
C PRO A 3 12.14 5.87 51.38
N SER A 4 12.41 5.61 50.10
CA SER A 4 12.37 4.32 49.39
C SER A 4 11.05 3.57 49.55
N GLU A 5 10.10 3.81 48.65
CA GLU A 5 9.21 2.76 48.14
C GLU A 5 8.86 3.03 46.68
N SER A 6 8.97 1.98 45.88
CA SER A 6 8.93 1.96 44.42
C SER A 6 7.54 1.61 43.87
N LEU A 7 7.41 1.79 42.56
CA LEU A 7 6.46 1.16 41.62
C LEU A 7 5.00 1.64 41.63
N ASN A 8 4.60 2.29 40.52
CA ASN A 8 3.83 1.58 39.50
C ASN A 8 3.97 2.28 38.12
N ILE A 9 4.90 1.79 37.30
CA ILE A 9 5.02 2.16 35.88
C ILE A 9 4.32 1.05 35.08
N HIS A 10 3.00 1.05 35.10
CA HIS A 10 2.19 0.41 34.07
C HIS A 10 0.84 1.11 34.04
N ASP A 11 0.24 1.14 32.86
CA ASP A 11 -1.17 1.52 32.64
C ASP A 11 -1.50 2.98 32.27
N LYS A 12 -0.70 3.63 31.41
CA LYS A 12 -1.20 4.79 30.62
C LYS A 12 -0.71 4.80 29.16
N LYS A 13 -0.69 3.63 28.51
CA LYS A 13 -0.28 3.51 27.11
C LYS A 13 -1.33 2.81 26.24
N GLU A 14 -2.61 3.16 26.34
CA GLU A 14 -3.61 2.46 25.51
C GLU A 14 -4.81 3.28 25.00
N LYS A 15 -4.75 4.61 24.97
CA LYS A 15 -5.79 5.40 24.28
C LYS A 15 -5.27 6.61 23.49
N LEU A 16 -4.03 6.53 23.01
CA LEU A 16 -3.63 7.35 21.86
C LEU A 16 -3.79 6.50 20.60
N ASP A 17 -4.86 6.83 19.87
CA ASP A 17 -4.81 6.98 18.42
C ASP A 17 -4.85 5.73 17.51
N GLU A 18 -5.96 4.98 17.57
CA GLU A 18 -6.35 4.12 16.43
C GLU A 18 -6.65 4.95 15.17
N ASN A 19 -7.24 6.15 15.32
CA ASN A 19 -7.58 7.03 14.19
C ASN A 19 -6.35 7.71 13.56
N VAL A 20 -5.34 8.11 14.35
CA VAL A 20 -4.08 8.65 13.80
C VAL A 20 -3.19 7.51 13.27
N ARG A 21 -3.18 6.30 13.84
CA ARG A 21 -2.49 5.14 13.23
C ARG A 21 -3.06 4.73 11.89
N THR A 22 -4.38 4.69 11.74
CA THR A 22 -5.05 4.31 10.48
C THR A 22 -4.85 5.37 9.38
N THR A 23 -4.91 6.66 9.74
CA THR A 23 -4.73 7.77 8.80
C THR A 23 -3.26 7.96 8.38
N LEU A 24 -2.30 7.85 9.30
CA LEU A 24 -0.87 7.82 8.95
C LEU A 24 -0.46 6.56 8.17
N CYS A 25 -1.25 5.48 8.20
CA CYS A 25 -0.95 4.25 7.45
C CYS A 25 -1.22 4.43 5.95
N GLY A 26 -2.39 4.94 5.58
CA GLY A 26 -2.84 5.01 4.19
C GLY A 26 -1.98 5.92 3.31
N GLU A 27 -1.80 7.18 3.72
CA GLU A 27 -1.05 8.18 2.96
C GLU A 27 0.44 7.84 2.88
N LYS A 28 1.02 7.33 3.99
CA LYS A 28 2.41 6.90 4.03
C LYS A 28 2.63 5.69 3.13
N ILE A 29 1.73 4.70 3.15
CA ILE A 29 1.80 3.52 2.27
C ILE A 29 1.71 3.94 0.81
N ARG A 30 0.77 4.81 0.45
CA ARG A 30 0.68 5.35 -0.92
C ARG A 30 1.96 6.07 -1.32
N SER A 31 2.56 6.84 -0.42
CA SER A 31 3.82 7.57 -0.67
C SER A 31 5.01 6.62 -0.87
N GLU A 32 5.18 5.63 0.00
CA GLU A 32 6.25 4.63 -0.12
C GLU A 32 6.06 3.76 -1.36
N LEU A 33 4.82 3.33 -1.63
CA LEU A 33 4.47 2.61 -2.84
C LEU A 33 4.79 3.44 -4.09
N LYS A 34 4.41 4.73 -4.12
CA LYS A 34 4.73 5.65 -5.22
C LYS A 34 6.24 5.73 -5.45
N LYS A 35 7.05 5.92 -4.40
CA LYS A 35 8.52 5.97 -4.54
C LYS A 35 9.07 4.68 -5.13
N TYR A 36 8.63 3.53 -4.60
CA TYR A 36 9.09 2.23 -5.08
C TYR A 36 8.65 1.96 -6.51
N PHE A 37 7.39 2.26 -6.82
CA PHE A 37 6.79 2.08 -8.14
C PHE A 37 7.54 2.87 -9.20
N ASN A 38 7.88 4.14 -8.92
CA ASN A 38 8.66 4.96 -9.86
C ASN A 38 10.10 4.46 -10.03
N LYS A 39 10.72 3.95 -8.96
CA LYS A 39 12.08 3.38 -9.03
C LYS A 39 12.13 2.09 -9.85
N ASN A 40 11.08 1.26 -9.75
CA ASN A 40 11.03 -0.08 -10.34
C ASN A 40 9.99 -0.20 -11.47
N PHE A 41 9.57 0.92 -12.04
CA PHE A 41 8.43 1.00 -12.96
C PHE A 41 8.51 -0.05 -14.07
N LYS A 42 9.65 -0.13 -14.78
CA LYS A 42 9.86 -1.08 -15.87
C LYS A 42 9.74 -2.54 -15.43
N THR A 43 10.12 -2.86 -14.20
CA THR A 43 10.03 -4.23 -13.67
C THR A 43 8.60 -4.57 -13.33
N ILE A 44 7.87 -3.64 -12.73
CA ILE A 44 6.46 -3.82 -12.36
C ILE A 44 5.58 -3.89 -13.61
N GLU A 45 5.83 -3.04 -14.61
CA GLU A 45 5.16 -3.08 -15.91
C GLU A 45 5.37 -4.43 -16.61
N LYS A 46 6.61 -4.96 -16.61
CA LYS A 46 6.88 -6.31 -17.13
C LYS A 46 6.16 -7.40 -16.34
N ALA A 47 6.04 -7.26 -15.03
CA ALA A 47 5.31 -8.23 -14.21
C ALA A 47 3.81 -8.21 -14.55
N PHE A 48 3.21 -7.02 -14.71
CA PHE A 48 1.83 -6.89 -15.15
C PHE A 48 1.60 -7.52 -16.52
N ASN A 49 2.47 -7.24 -17.49
CA ASN A 49 2.39 -7.85 -18.82
C ASN A 49 2.60 -9.38 -18.78
N ALA A 50 3.36 -9.89 -17.82
CA ALA A 50 3.55 -11.34 -17.65
C ALA A 50 2.31 -12.03 -17.05
N PHE A 51 1.49 -11.30 -16.27
CA PHE A 51 0.23 -11.80 -15.74
C PHE A 51 -0.91 -11.69 -16.76
N ASP A 52 -0.93 -10.63 -17.57
CA ASP A 52 -1.94 -10.40 -18.61
C ASP A 52 -1.52 -11.00 -19.96
N CYS A 53 -1.46 -12.33 -20.02
CA CYS A 53 -1.05 -13.05 -21.25
C CYS A 53 -2.01 -12.87 -22.43
N GLU A 54 -3.26 -12.49 -22.15
CA GLU A 54 -4.29 -12.20 -23.14
C GLU A 54 -4.29 -10.72 -23.58
N GLU A 55 -3.36 -9.89 -23.07
CA GLU A 55 -3.23 -8.45 -23.36
C GLU A 55 -4.56 -7.69 -23.20
N THR A 56 -5.35 -8.08 -22.20
CA THR A 56 -6.67 -7.49 -21.93
C THR A 56 -6.59 -6.11 -21.29
N GLY A 57 -5.46 -5.76 -20.69
CA GLY A 57 -5.27 -4.58 -19.86
C GLY A 57 -5.72 -4.76 -18.40
N TYR A 58 -6.26 -5.93 -18.05
CA TYR A 58 -6.86 -6.18 -16.74
C TYR A 58 -6.09 -7.18 -15.90
N LEU A 59 -5.93 -6.88 -14.62
CA LEU A 59 -5.42 -7.82 -13.62
C LEU A 59 -6.46 -8.04 -12.54
N SER A 60 -6.54 -9.25 -12.00
CA SER A 60 -7.35 -9.46 -10.80
C SER A 60 -6.77 -8.68 -9.62
N THR A 61 -7.64 -8.26 -8.69
CA THR A 61 -7.21 -7.63 -7.42
C THR A 61 -6.22 -8.50 -6.66
N THR A 62 -6.35 -9.82 -6.77
CA THR A 62 -5.45 -10.80 -6.15
C THR A 62 -4.07 -10.82 -6.81
N GLU A 63 -3.99 -10.79 -8.14
CA GLU A 63 -2.72 -10.73 -8.88
C GLU A 63 -2.00 -9.40 -8.64
N LEU A 64 -2.74 -8.29 -8.65
CA LEU A 64 -2.20 -6.99 -8.31
C LEU A 64 -1.62 -7.01 -6.89
N LYS A 65 -2.37 -7.51 -5.90
CA LYS A 65 -1.87 -7.62 -4.52
C LYS A 65 -0.61 -8.50 -4.43
N LYS A 66 -0.60 -9.67 -5.05
CA LYS A 66 0.58 -10.55 -5.07
C LYS A 66 1.80 -9.88 -5.70
N THR A 67 1.58 -9.09 -6.75
CA THR A 67 2.65 -8.30 -7.36
C THR A 67 3.18 -7.26 -6.38
N LEU A 68 2.30 -6.51 -5.70
CA LEU A 68 2.73 -5.54 -4.69
C LEU A 68 3.43 -6.19 -3.50
N ASP A 69 2.97 -7.35 -3.03
CA ASP A 69 3.60 -8.09 -1.94
C ASP A 69 4.98 -8.63 -2.33
N SER A 70 5.13 -9.11 -3.57
CA SER A 70 6.38 -9.68 -4.08
C SER A 70 7.41 -8.62 -4.46
N PHE A 71 6.98 -7.47 -4.97
CA PHE A 71 7.87 -6.43 -5.46
C PHE A 71 8.08 -5.32 -4.43
N CYS A 72 7.06 -4.86 -3.70
CA CYS A 72 7.17 -3.75 -2.75
C CYS A 72 7.36 -4.23 -1.31
N PHE A 73 6.24 -4.62 -0.69
CA PHE A 73 6.14 -5.04 0.70
C PHE A 73 4.75 -5.65 0.92
N PRO A 74 4.62 -6.62 1.86
CA PRO A 74 3.34 -7.25 2.15
C PRO A 74 2.34 -6.22 2.67
N LEU A 75 1.19 -6.14 2.00
CA LEU A 75 0.07 -5.26 2.36
C LEU A 75 -1.04 -6.07 3.04
N SER A 76 -1.58 -5.54 4.13
CA SER A 76 -2.86 -6.04 4.66
C SER A 76 -4.01 -5.71 3.70
N GLU A 77 -5.16 -6.38 3.82
CA GLU A 77 -6.30 -6.11 2.94
C GLU A 77 -6.77 -4.66 3.02
N SER A 78 -6.85 -4.09 4.22
CA SER A 78 -7.20 -2.68 4.43
C SER A 78 -6.22 -1.74 3.74
N GLN A 79 -4.91 -2.02 3.83
CA GLN A 79 -3.87 -1.21 3.19
C GLN A 79 -3.91 -1.33 1.66
N PHE A 80 -4.15 -2.54 1.15
CA PHE A 80 -4.33 -2.76 -0.28
C PHE A 80 -5.55 -2.00 -0.82
N HIS A 81 -6.68 -2.06 -0.12
CA HIS A 81 -7.87 -1.27 -0.46
C HIS A 81 -7.57 0.22 -0.46
N GLU A 82 -6.80 0.72 0.52
CA GLU A 82 -6.41 2.12 0.52
C GLU A 82 -5.48 2.45 -0.65
N VAL A 83 -4.62 1.53 -1.10
CA VAL A 83 -3.76 1.72 -2.28
C VAL A 83 -4.54 1.81 -3.59
N ILE A 84 -5.55 0.96 -3.78
CA ILE A 84 -6.35 0.93 -5.03
C ILE A 84 -7.54 1.89 -4.99
N LYS A 85 -7.81 2.54 -3.87
CA LYS A 85 -8.93 3.48 -3.73
C LYS A 85 -8.80 4.62 -4.72
N GLY A 86 -9.86 4.80 -5.51
CA GLY A 86 -9.91 5.71 -6.66
C GLY A 86 -9.82 5.01 -8.02
N ILE A 87 -9.53 3.70 -8.05
CA ILE A 87 -9.48 2.89 -9.27
C ILE A 87 -10.77 2.07 -9.37
N PRO A 88 -11.45 2.06 -10.54
CA PRO A 88 -12.62 1.21 -10.74
C PRO A 88 -12.24 -0.28 -10.68
N VAL A 89 -13.01 -1.04 -9.91
CA VAL A 89 -12.91 -2.51 -9.84
C VAL A 89 -14.17 -3.09 -10.48
N ILE A 90 -13.99 -3.91 -11.52
CA ILE A 90 -15.08 -4.55 -12.26
C ILE A 90 -14.83 -6.06 -12.22
N ASN A 91 -15.77 -6.84 -11.69
CA ASN A 91 -15.66 -8.30 -11.58
C ASN A 91 -14.34 -8.76 -10.92
N ASN A 92 -13.92 -8.10 -9.83
CA ASN A 92 -12.65 -8.33 -9.14
C ASN A 92 -11.40 -8.11 -10.00
N LYS A 93 -11.53 -7.40 -11.11
CA LYS A 93 -10.42 -6.98 -11.96
C LYS A 93 -10.26 -5.46 -11.95
N ILE A 94 -9.02 -5.03 -12.13
CA ILE A 94 -8.59 -3.65 -12.21
C ILE A 94 -7.87 -3.46 -13.54
N PHE A 95 -8.14 -2.35 -14.22
CA PHE A 95 -7.34 -1.93 -15.35
C PHE A 95 -5.96 -1.47 -14.85
N TYR A 96 -4.90 -2.21 -15.17
CA TYR A 96 -3.59 -1.94 -14.53
C TYR A 96 -2.97 -0.63 -15.01
N GLU A 97 -3.37 -0.10 -16.17
CA GLU A 97 -2.93 1.24 -16.59
C GLU A 97 -3.49 2.34 -15.69
N ASP A 98 -4.71 2.20 -15.15
CA ASP A 98 -5.24 3.15 -14.17
C ASP A 98 -4.37 3.15 -12.91
N PHE A 99 -3.92 1.97 -12.50
CA PHE A 99 -2.96 1.83 -11.40
C PHE A 99 -1.62 2.49 -11.73
N ILE A 100 -1.07 2.25 -12.92
CA ILE A 100 0.16 2.91 -13.39
C ILE A 100 -0.02 4.44 -13.36
N ASN A 101 -1.11 4.95 -13.92
CA ASN A 101 -1.39 6.38 -14.02
C ASN A 101 -1.55 7.04 -12.65
N LEU A 102 -2.07 6.32 -11.67
CA LEU A 102 -2.19 6.79 -10.29
C LEU A 102 -0.82 6.97 -9.61
N TYR A 103 0.13 6.07 -9.88
CA TYR A 103 1.42 6.02 -9.19
C TYR A 103 2.61 6.56 -9.99
N LYS A 104 2.49 6.72 -11.30
CA LYS A 104 3.52 7.32 -12.16
C LYS A 104 3.70 8.80 -11.79
N LYS A 105 4.94 9.23 -11.58
CA LYS A 105 5.25 10.66 -11.44
C LYS A 105 4.81 11.38 -12.71
N ARG A 106 4.03 12.46 -12.56
CA ARG A 106 3.91 13.43 -13.64
C ARG A 106 5.30 14.05 -13.87
N PRO A 107 5.75 14.22 -15.12
CA PRO A 107 7.08 14.77 -15.42
C PRO A 107 7.30 16.24 -15.03
N SER A 108 6.45 16.83 -14.18
CA SER A 108 6.43 18.26 -13.84
C SER A 108 6.37 18.54 -12.32
N GLU A 109 6.85 17.62 -11.48
CA GLU A 109 6.98 17.80 -10.01
C GLU A 109 8.42 17.53 -9.53
#